data_AF-A0A8X6FGE2-F1
#
_entry.id   AF-A0A8X6FGE2-F1
#
_cell.length_a   1.000
_cell.length_b   1.000
_cell.length_c   1.000
_cell.angle_alpha   90.00
_cell.angle_beta   90.00
_cell.angle_gamma   90.00
#
_symmetry.space_group_name_H-M   'P 1'
#
loop_
_entity.id
_entity.type
_entity.pdbx_description
1 polymer ?
#
loop_
_entity_poly.entity_id
_entity_poly.type
_entity_poly.pdbx_seq_one_letter_code
_entity_poly.pdbx_strand_id
1 'polypeptide(L)'
;MIHKKSLKALDRSLQDLRENVQPFGNALILLSGDFRQTLPVISLSTPADEINACLKYSTLWRHVRTFQLTMNMRVQLQNDQSAEVFSRQLLDIGNGQLPIDETRQISLPDNFCNLVTSKEELIEKVFHNIQINYRNHDWLSERAILAAKNKDVYQLNNLIQSSIQ
;
A
#
# COMPACT_ATOMS: atom_id res chain seq x y z
N MET A 1 -3.37 -8.22 -1.04
CA MET A 1 -2.73 -9.22 -0.14
C MET A 1 -3.52 -10.52 -0.09
N ILE A 2 -2.89 -11.66 -0.31
CA ILE A 2 -3.51 -12.99 -0.15
C ILE A 2 -2.45 -14.00 0.34
N HIS A 3 -2.82 -14.82 1.31
CA HIS A 3 -1.96 -15.87 1.82
C HIS A 3 -1.91 -17.04 0.81
N LYS A 4 -0.75 -17.66 0.58
CA LYS A 4 -0.62 -18.75 -0.41
C LYS A 4 -1.55 -19.94 -0.18
N LYS A 5 -1.91 -20.19 1.09
CA LYS A 5 -2.88 -21.22 1.49
C LYS A 5 -4.26 -20.98 0.88
N SER A 6 -4.70 -19.73 0.76
CA SER A 6 -5.98 -19.40 0.12
C SER A 6 -5.97 -19.76 -1.37
N LEU A 7 -4.85 -19.51 -2.06
CA LEU A 7 -4.70 -19.93 -3.47
C LEU A 7 -4.70 -21.46 -3.62
N LYS A 8 -4.04 -22.18 -2.69
CA LYS A 8 -4.06 -23.65 -2.67
C LYS A 8 -5.45 -24.22 -2.37
N ALA A 9 -6.19 -23.59 -1.47
CA ALA A 9 -7.56 -23.98 -1.17
C ALA A 9 -8.45 -23.81 -2.41
N LEU A 10 -8.33 -22.67 -3.10
CA LEU A 10 -9.05 -22.42 -4.35
C LEU A 10 -8.70 -23.45 -5.44
N ASP A 11 -7.41 -23.75 -5.63
CA ASP A 11 -6.93 -24.77 -6.57
C ASP A 11 -7.58 -26.13 -6.30
N ARG A 12 -7.51 -26.61 -5.06
CA ARG A 12 -8.11 -27.89 -4.65
C ARG A 12 -9.63 -27.88 -4.82
N SER A 13 -10.31 -26.82 -4.37
CA SER A 13 -11.76 -26.71 -4.52
C SER A 13 -12.19 -26.76 -5.98
N LEU A 14 -11.46 -26.13 -6.90
CA LEU A 14 -11.78 -26.16 -8.32
C LEU A 14 -11.45 -27.51 -8.96
N GLN A 15 -10.41 -28.20 -8.50
CA GLN A 15 -10.13 -29.57 -8.93
C GLN A 15 -11.26 -30.53 -8.53
N ASP A 16 -11.70 -30.43 -7.27
CA ASP A 16 -12.79 -31.26 -6.72
C ASP A 16 -14.11 -30.98 -7.44
N LEU A 17 -14.49 -29.70 -7.61
CA LEU A 17 -15.76 -29.31 -8.24
C LEU A 17 -15.85 -29.65 -9.73
N ARG A 18 -14.70 -29.72 -10.41
CA ARG A 18 -14.63 -29.96 -11.86
C ARG A 18 -14.18 -31.36 -12.22
N GLU A 19 -13.96 -32.21 -11.22
CA GLU A 19 -13.43 -33.57 -11.36
C GLU A 19 -12.17 -33.61 -12.25
N ASN A 20 -11.29 -32.62 -12.08
CA ASN A 20 -10.11 -32.44 -12.92
C ASN A 20 -8.89 -32.09 -12.07
N VAL A 21 -7.87 -32.95 -12.07
CA VAL A 21 -6.66 -32.80 -11.26
C VAL A 21 -5.66 -31.77 -11.80
N GLN A 22 -5.93 -31.16 -12.96
CA GLN A 22 -5.10 -30.06 -13.49
C GLN A 22 -5.23 -28.81 -12.60
N PRO A 23 -4.22 -27.92 -12.57
CA PRO A 23 -4.28 -26.69 -11.80
C PRO A 23 -5.61 -25.93 -12.00
N PHE A 24 -6.25 -25.57 -10.90
CA PHE A 24 -7.56 -24.92 -10.81
C PHE A 24 -8.67 -25.65 -11.59
N GLY A 25 -8.58 -26.98 -11.69
CA GLY A 25 -9.50 -27.79 -12.49
C GLY A 25 -9.46 -27.46 -13.98
N ASN A 26 -8.35 -26.91 -14.50
CA ASN A 26 -8.21 -26.32 -15.84
C ASN A 26 -9.04 -25.03 -16.04
N ALA A 27 -9.19 -24.21 -15.00
CA ALA A 27 -9.87 -22.91 -15.08
C ALA A 27 -8.87 -21.81 -15.46
N LEU A 28 -9.32 -20.84 -16.25
CA LEU A 28 -8.54 -19.62 -16.46
C LEU A 28 -8.63 -18.75 -15.19
N ILE A 29 -7.50 -18.58 -14.52
CA ILE A 29 -7.39 -17.73 -13.33
C ILE A 29 -6.59 -16.48 -13.68
N LEU A 30 -7.22 -15.32 -13.46
CA LEU A 30 -6.54 -14.02 -13.52
C LEU A 30 -6.22 -13.55 -12.11
N LEU A 31 -4.93 -13.41 -11.81
CA LEU A 31 -4.45 -12.79 -10.58
C LEU A 31 -4.07 -11.33 -10.88
N SER A 32 -4.76 -10.38 -10.25
CA SER A 32 -4.45 -8.96 -10.33
C SER A 32 -4.08 -8.40 -8.97
N GLY A 33 -3.01 -7.62 -8.90
CA GLY A 33 -2.61 -6.95 -7.66
C GLY A 33 -1.28 -6.22 -7.83
N ASP A 34 -0.94 -5.41 -6.82
CA ASP A 34 0.36 -4.74 -6.75
C ASP A 34 1.24 -5.45 -5.70
N PHE A 35 2.39 -5.97 -6.15
CA PHE A 35 3.35 -6.68 -5.30
C PHE A 35 4.22 -5.75 -4.47
N ARG A 36 4.14 -4.43 -4.68
CA ARG A 36 4.76 -3.40 -3.84
C ARG A 36 3.87 -3.02 -2.64
N GLN A 37 2.73 -3.69 -2.47
CA GLN A 37 1.94 -3.62 -1.24
C GLN A 37 2.62 -4.36 -0.08
N THR A 38 2.08 -4.18 1.12
CA THR A 38 2.53 -4.85 2.34
C THR A 38 2.51 -6.38 2.21
N LEU A 39 3.45 -7.04 2.89
CA LEU A 39 3.47 -8.49 3.04
C LEU A 39 2.23 -8.99 3.82
N PRO A 40 1.83 -10.27 3.66
CA PRO A 40 0.76 -10.84 4.48
C PRO A 40 1.06 -10.70 5.96
N VAL A 41 0.14 -10.12 6.73
CA VAL A 41 0.28 -9.96 8.18
C VAL A 41 -0.02 -11.29 8.86
N ILE A 42 0.94 -11.83 9.61
CA ILE A 42 0.77 -13.04 10.43
C ILE A 42 1.18 -12.71 11.87
N SER A 43 0.26 -12.95 12.81
CA SER A 43 0.51 -12.71 14.23
C SER A 43 1.64 -13.59 14.77
N LEU A 44 2.56 -12.99 15.53
CA LEU A 44 3.70 -13.67 16.16
C LEU A 44 4.63 -14.39 15.16
N SER A 45 4.65 -13.93 13.91
CA SER A 45 5.41 -14.57 12.85
C SER A 45 6.85 -14.07 12.77
N THR A 46 7.73 -14.89 12.21
CA THR A 46 9.08 -14.48 11.83
C THR A 46 9.10 -13.92 10.41
N PRO A 47 10.13 -13.16 10.01
CA PRO A 47 10.27 -12.72 8.61
C PRO A 47 10.22 -13.89 7.61
N ALA A 48 10.73 -15.07 8.00
CA ALA A 48 10.66 -16.26 7.17
C ALA A 48 9.22 -16.77 6.98
N ASP A 49 8.37 -16.65 8.01
CA ASP A 49 6.96 -17.03 7.93
C ASP A 49 6.16 -16.10 7.01
N GLU A 50 6.40 -14.79 7.08
CA GLU A 50 5.77 -13.79 6.21
C GLU A 50 6.14 -14.01 4.74
N ILE A 51 7.42 -14.25 4.49
CA ILE A 51 7.94 -14.60 3.15
C ILE A 51 7.30 -15.91 2.68
N ASN A 52 7.29 -16.94 3.53
CA ASN A 52 6.70 -18.23 3.21
C ASN A 52 5.19 -18.11 2.92
N ALA A 53 4.49 -17.17 3.53
CA ALA A 53 3.07 -16.91 3.28
C ALA A 53 2.77 -16.25 1.93
N CYS A 54 3.76 -15.62 1.30
CA CYS A 54 3.59 -14.92 0.04
C CYS A 54 3.18 -15.85 -1.10
N LEU A 55 2.38 -15.32 -2.04
CA LEU A 55 1.95 -16.02 -3.24
C LEU A 55 3.11 -16.61 -4.05
N LYS A 56 4.22 -15.87 -4.16
CA LYS A 56 5.41 -16.29 -4.90
C LYS A 56 6.07 -17.56 -4.33
N TYR A 57 5.83 -17.87 -3.05
CA TYR A 57 6.27 -19.10 -2.38
C TYR A 57 5.26 -20.26 -2.50
N SER A 58 4.21 -20.10 -3.30
CA SER A 58 3.29 -21.18 -3.65
C SER A 58 3.90 -22.06 -4.75
N THR A 59 3.71 -23.38 -4.64
CA THR A 59 4.03 -24.33 -5.71
C THR A 59 3.23 -24.07 -6.98
N LEU A 60 2.09 -23.38 -6.88
CA LEU A 60 1.26 -22.98 -8.01
C LEU A 60 1.86 -21.80 -8.80
N TRP A 61 2.80 -21.06 -8.21
CA TRP A 61 3.37 -19.86 -8.83
C TRP A 61 4.11 -20.18 -10.14
N ARG A 62 4.69 -21.38 -10.28
CA ARG A 62 5.34 -21.85 -11.51
C ARG A 62 4.41 -21.93 -12.74
N HIS A 63 3.09 -21.95 -12.52
CA HIS A 63 2.08 -21.95 -13.58
C HIS A 63 1.57 -20.55 -13.91
N VAL A 64 2.02 -19.52 -13.19
CA VAL A 64 1.57 -18.14 -13.39
C VAL A 64 2.42 -17.47 -14.46
N ARG A 65 1.76 -16.99 -15.52
CA ARG A 65 2.36 -16.05 -16.48
C ARG A 65 2.17 -14.63 -15.98
N THR A 66 3.25 -13.86 -15.90
CA THR A 66 3.22 -12.48 -15.41
C THR A 66 3.01 -11.50 -16.55
N PHE A 67 2.15 -10.52 -16.31
CA PHE A 67 1.96 -9.34 -17.15
C PHE A 67 2.06 -8.09 -16.26
N GLN A 68 2.65 -7.02 -16.78
CA GLN A 68 2.86 -5.78 -16.05
C GLN A 68 2.15 -4.65 -16.76
N LEU A 69 1.36 -3.87 -16.00
CA LEU A 69 0.84 -2.59 -16.47
C LEU A 69 1.90 -1.52 -16.18
N THR A 70 2.35 -0.83 -17.22
CA THR A 70 3.45 0.16 -17.14
C THR A 70 2.95 1.60 -17.15
N MET A 71 1.70 1.83 -17.53
CA MET A 71 1.13 3.16 -17.71
C MET A 71 0.28 3.55 -16.48
N ASN A 72 0.71 4.61 -15.79
CA ASN A 72 -0.05 5.20 -14.68
C ASN A 72 -1.07 6.22 -15.22
N MET A 73 -2.28 5.74 -15.48
CA MET A 73 -3.36 6.58 -16.02
C MET A 73 -3.70 7.78 -15.15
N ARG A 74 -3.53 7.70 -13.81
CA ARG A 74 -3.82 8.82 -12.91
C ARG A 74 -2.89 10.01 -13.18
N VAL A 75 -1.61 9.73 -13.37
CA VAL A 75 -0.59 10.75 -13.68
C VAL A 75 -0.81 11.28 -15.09
N GLN A 76 -1.04 10.38 -16.06
CA GLN A 76 -1.18 10.77 -17.46
C GLN A 76 -2.39 11.66 -17.73
N LEU A 77 -3.50 11.46 -17.01
CA LEU A 77 -4.71 12.27 -17.17
C LEU A 77 -4.61 13.64 -16.49
N GLN A 78 -3.69 13.82 -15.53
CA GLN A 78 -3.54 15.08 -14.80
C GLN A 78 -2.70 16.13 -15.54
N ASN A 79 -1.93 15.74 -16.58
CA ASN A 79 -1.00 16.61 -17.31
C ASN A 79 -0.07 17.45 -16.40
N ASP A 80 0.23 16.92 -15.21
CA ASP A 80 1.08 17.57 -14.22
C ASP A 80 2.47 16.92 -14.22
N GLN A 81 3.48 17.68 -14.65
CA GLN A 81 4.85 17.20 -14.70
C GLN A 81 5.40 16.85 -13.30
N SER A 82 4.93 17.51 -12.24
CA SER A 82 5.33 17.21 -10.87
C SER A 82 4.81 15.83 -10.41
N ALA A 83 3.59 15.47 -10.81
CA ALA A 83 3.01 14.15 -10.55
C ALA A 83 3.79 13.02 -11.25
N GLU A 84 4.34 13.29 -12.44
CA GLU A 84 5.18 12.32 -13.15
C GLU A 84 6.54 12.10 -12.47
N VAL A 85 7.17 13.17 -11.97
CA VAL A 85 8.41 13.07 -11.20
C VAL A 85 8.17 12.32 -9.89
N PHE A 86 7.13 12.70 -9.15
CA PHE A 86 6.78 12.03 -7.90
C PHE A 86 6.43 10.55 -8.10
N SER A 87 5.68 10.21 -9.15
CA SER A 87 5.36 8.82 -9.46
C SER A 87 6.60 8.00 -9.79
N ARG A 88 7.61 8.57 -10.46
CA ARG A 88 8.89 7.87 -10.71
C ARG A 88 9.66 7.64 -9.42
N GLN A 89 9.77 8.66 -8.57
CA GLN A 89 10.42 8.51 -7.26
C GLN A 89 9.75 7.44 -6.38
N LEU A 90 8.42 7.36 -6.37
CA LEU A 90 7.68 6.29 -5.69
C LEU A 90 7.99 4.90 -6.25
N LEU A 91 8.18 4.78 -7.56
CA LEU A 91 8.56 3.51 -8.20
C LEU A 91 9.98 3.09 -7.79
N ASP A 92 10.92 4.03 -7.77
CA ASP A 92 12.31 3.77 -7.38
C ASP A 92 12.39 3.28 -5.93
N ILE A 93 11.61 3.90 -5.02
CA ILE A 93 11.45 3.44 -3.64
C ILE A 93 10.85 2.03 -3.60
N GLY A 94 9.71 1.82 -4.26
CA GLY A 94 8.98 0.55 -4.23
C GLY A 94 9.74 -0.62 -4.87
N ASN A 95 10.66 -0.34 -5.79
CA ASN A 95 11.53 -1.32 -6.44
C ASN A 95 12.85 -1.54 -5.69
N GLY A 96 13.11 -0.78 -4.62
CA GLY A 96 14.37 -0.87 -3.86
C GLY A 96 15.58 -0.38 -4.64
N GLN A 97 15.42 0.62 -5.51
CA GLN A 97 16.51 1.17 -6.33
C GLN A 97 17.25 2.33 -5.65
N LEU A 98 16.73 2.83 -4.53
CA LEU A 98 17.41 3.85 -3.75
C LEU A 98 18.58 3.26 -2.95
N PRO A 99 19.68 4.02 -2.79
CA PRO A 99 20.79 3.60 -1.95
C PRO A 99 20.32 3.42 -0.51
N ILE A 100 20.84 2.37 0.13
CA ILE A 100 20.58 2.04 1.52
C ILE A 100 21.86 2.31 2.30
N ASP A 101 21.76 3.05 3.40
CA ASP A 101 22.89 3.35 4.27
C ASP A 101 23.27 2.18 5.20
N GLU A 102 24.33 2.37 6.00
CA GLU A 102 24.81 1.36 6.96
C GLU A 102 23.75 0.99 8.02
N THR A 103 22.78 1.87 8.27
CA THR A 103 21.68 1.66 9.22
C THR A 103 20.46 0.97 8.61
N ARG A 104 20.55 0.56 7.33
CA ARG A 104 19.46 -0.03 6.55
C ARG A 104 18.30 0.94 6.28
N GLN A 105 18.59 2.24 6.22
CA GLN A 105 17.62 3.28 5.89
C GLN A 105 17.84 3.81 4.49
N ILE A 106 16.78 4.36 3.90
CA ILE A 106 16.83 5.08 2.63
C ILE A 106 16.79 6.57 2.90
N SER A 107 17.52 7.34 2.10
CA SER A 107 17.35 8.80 2.05
C SER A 107 16.31 9.14 0.98
N LEU A 108 15.28 9.88 1.38
CA LEU A 108 14.28 10.38 0.43
C LEU A 108 14.87 11.57 -0.34
N PRO A 109 14.54 11.75 -1.64
CA PRO A 109 14.92 12.94 -2.37
C PRO A 109 14.41 14.23 -1.68
N ASP A 110 15.18 15.32 -1.77
CA ASP A 110 14.84 16.59 -1.10
C ASP A 110 13.48 17.16 -1.52
N ASN A 111 13.05 16.87 -2.76
CA ASN A 111 11.77 17.30 -3.32
C ASN A 111 10.63 16.29 -3.10
N PHE A 112 10.84 15.23 -2.30
CA PHE A 112 9.86 14.16 -2.14
C PHE A 112 8.73 14.52 -1.18
N CYS A 113 9.05 15.18 -0.07
CA CYS A 113 8.07 15.58 0.93
C CYS A 113 8.53 16.81 1.72
N ASN A 114 7.57 17.50 2.32
CA ASN A 114 7.84 18.53 3.30
C ASN A 114 7.88 17.88 4.69
N LEU A 115 9.07 17.80 5.29
CA LEU A 115 9.22 17.28 6.64
C LEU A 115 8.73 18.32 7.66
N VAL A 116 8.00 17.83 8.66
CA VAL A 116 7.51 18.61 9.80
C VAL A 116 8.08 18.02 11.08
N THR A 117 8.22 18.85 12.11
CA THR A 117 8.92 18.48 13.36
C THR A 117 7.98 18.08 14.49
N SER A 118 6.69 18.42 14.39
CA SER A 118 5.69 18.14 15.41
C SER A 118 4.33 17.70 14.84
N LYS A 119 3.50 17.10 15.68
CA LYS A 119 2.13 16.71 15.31
C LYS A 119 1.25 17.93 15.11
N GLU A 120 1.49 18.98 15.89
CA GLU A 120 0.77 20.25 15.85
C GLU A 120 1.05 20.96 14.52
N GLU A 121 2.32 20.98 14.08
CA GLU A 121 2.70 21.52 12.77
C GLU A 121 2.05 20.72 11.62
N LEU A 122 2.04 19.38 11.72
CA LEU A 122 1.36 18.53 10.75
C LEU A 122 -0.15 18.83 10.66
N ILE A 123 -0.81 18.94 11.82
CA ILE A 123 -2.24 19.26 11.90
C ILE A 123 -2.51 20.62 11.27
N GLU A 124 -1.75 21.65 11.61
CA GLU A 124 -1.94 22.99 11.04
C GLU A 124 -1.70 23.02 9.53
N LYS A 125 -0.68 22.29 9.04
CA LYS A 125 -0.41 22.20 7.60
C LYS A 125 -1.52 21.51 6.81
N VAL A 126 -2.12 20.44 7.36
CA VAL A 126 -3.15 19.66 6.65
C VAL A 126 -4.54 20.26 6.89
N PHE A 127 -4.88 20.56 8.13
CA PHE A 127 -6.19 21.04 8.58
C PHE A 127 -6.14 22.50 9.09
N HIS A 128 -5.47 23.38 8.35
CA HIS A 128 -5.44 24.82 8.63
C HIS A 128 -6.85 25.40 8.87
N ASN A 129 -7.01 26.26 9.88
CA ASN A 129 -8.29 26.90 10.20
C ASN A 129 -9.47 25.92 10.39
N ILE A 130 -9.22 24.71 10.92
CA ILE A 130 -10.28 23.72 11.14
C ILE A 130 -11.43 24.25 12.01
N GLN A 131 -11.16 25.20 12.90
CA GLN A 131 -12.17 25.90 13.72
C GLN A 131 -13.28 26.56 12.89
N ILE A 132 -12.93 27.04 11.71
CA ILE A 132 -13.85 27.73 10.80
C ILE A 132 -14.49 26.72 9.85
N ASN A 133 -13.73 25.70 9.43
CA ASN A 133 -14.11 24.80 8.35
C ASN A 133 -14.67 23.44 8.80
N TYR A 134 -14.80 23.14 10.09
CA TYR A 134 -15.19 21.81 10.57
C TYR A 134 -16.58 21.33 10.11
N ARG A 135 -17.44 22.22 9.62
CA ARG A 135 -18.74 21.89 9.02
C ARG A 135 -18.73 21.87 7.50
N ASN A 136 -17.63 22.26 6.86
CA ASN A 136 -17.49 22.30 5.41
C ASN A 136 -17.02 20.93 4.90
N HIS A 137 -17.97 20.13 4.40
CA HIS A 137 -17.68 18.79 3.89
C HIS A 137 -16.76 18.77 2.68
N ASP A 138 -16.88 19.75 1.77
CA ASP A 138 -16.02 19.82 0.59
C ASP A 138 -14.57 20.06 1.01
N TRP A 139 -14.35 21.01 1.92
CA TRP A 139 -13.03 21.30 2.47
C TRP A 139 -12.43 20.11 3.24
N LEU A 140 -13.23 19.38 4.02
CA LEU A 140 -12.77 18.21 4.76
C LEU A 140 -12.39 17.05 3.82
N SER A 141 -13.10 16.89 2.70
CA SER A 141 -12.93 15.73 1.80
C SER A 141 -11.59 15.69 1.06
N GLU A 142 -10.95 16.84 0.89
CA GLU A 142 -9.68 16.97 0.16
C GLU A 142 -8.45 16.63 1.01
N ARG A 143 -8.62 16.32 2.30
CA ARG A 143 -7.54 16.29 3.29
C ARG A 143 -7.59 15.02 4.13
N ALA A 144 -6.42 14.47 4.43
CA ALA A 144 -6.29 13.34 5.33
C ALA A 144 -4.90 13.32 5.99
N ILE A 145 -4.84 12.89 7.25
CA ILE A 145 -3.58 12.51 7.90
C ILE A 145 -3.56 11.00 8.04
N LEU A 146 -2.52 10.37 7.51
CA LEU A 146 -2.29 8.94 7.65
C LEU A 146 -1.24 8.70 8.73
N ALA A 147 -1.43 7.67 9.55
CA ALA A 147 -0.47 7.25 10.55
C ALA A 147 -0.29 5.73 10.54
N ALA A 148 0.90 5.27 10.92
CA ALA A 148 1.27 3.85 10.85
C ALA A 148 0.49 2.96 11.84
N LYS A 149 0.00 3.53 12.97
CA LYS A 149 -0.70 2.78 14.01
C LYS A 149 -1.99 3.47 14.40
N ASN A 150 -3.01 2.66 14.70
CA ASN A 150 -4.31 3.16 15.17
C ASN A 150 -4.18 4.03 16.42
N LYS A 151 -3.26 3.72 17.35
CA LYS A 151 -3.03 4.57 18.54
C LYS A 151 -2.66 6.01 18.17
N ASP A 152 -1.86 6.18 17.11
CA ASP A 152 -1.39 7.49 16.68
C ASP A 152 -2.50 8.23 15.94
N VAL A 153 -3.32 7.50 15.16
CA VAL A 153 -4.58 8.00 14.58
C VAL A 153 -5.53 8.51 15.67
N TYR A 154 -5.77 7.73 16.73
CA TYR A 154 -6.65 8.13 17.84
C TYR A 154 -6.13 9.39 18.54
N GLN A 155 -4.82 9.48 18.79
CA GLN A 155 -4.21 10.66 19.38
C GLN A 155 -4.42 11.91 18.51
N LEU A 156 -4.12 11.81 17.20
CA LEU A 156 -4.30 12.92 16.26
C LEU A 156 -5.78 13.34 16.17
N ASN A 157 -6.69 12.38 16.06
CA ASN A 157 -8.12 12.66 16.03
C ASN A 157 -8.60 13.38 17.29
N ASN A 158 -8.15 12.95 18.47
CA ASN A 158 -8.51 13.60 19.74
C ASN A 158 -7.96 15.02 19.84
N LEU A 159 -6.72 15.26 19.36
CA LEU A 159 -6.12 16.60 19.34
C LEU A 159 -6.91 17.54 18.41
N ILE A 160 -7.25 17.05 17.21
CA ILE A 160 -8.03 17.82 16.24
C ILE A 160 -9.43 18.09 16.78
N GLN A 161 -10.14 17.09 17.29
CA GLN A 161 -11.49 17.25 17.82
C GLN A 161 -11.54 18.20 19.02
N SER A 162 -10.58 18.08 19.95
CA SER A 162 -10.49 18.97 21.12
C SER A 162 -10.22 20.42 20.73
N SER A 163 -9.66 20.66 19.55
CA SER A 163 -9.47 22.02 19.07
C SER A 163 -10.79 22.66 18.67
N ILE A 164 -11.76 21.89 18.15
CA ILE A 164 -13.04 22.36 17.60
C ILE A 164 -14.00 22.69 18.74
N GLN A 165 -14.44 23.96 18.83
CA GLN A 165 -15.45 24.43 19.79
C GLN A 165 -16.89 24.33 19.26
#